data_AF-A0A7L4PNP7-F1
#
_entry.id   AF-A0A7L4PNP7-F1
#
_cell.length_a   1.000
_cell.length_b   1.000
_cell.length_c   1.000
_cell.angle_alpha   90.00
_cell.angle_beta   90.00
_cell.angle_gamma   90.00
#
_symmetry.space_group_name_H-M   'P 1'
#
loop_
_entity.id
_entity.type
_entity.pdbx_description
1 polymer ?
#
loop_
_entity_poly.entity_id
_entity_poly.type
_entity_poly.pdbx_seq_one_letter_code
_entity_poly.pdbx_strand_id
1 'polypeptide(L)'
;MKGYNHILEKYKLYTVISLGVAFALWEFIAVFIVNNPFLLPSFSETVTSLYNLVVSMEIFTDLLISLYHFAIGMFFGIVLGIPLGMLMGWFKKVDNFMDPLIELVRPIPPL
;
A
#
# COMPACT_ATOMS: atom_id res chain seq x y z
N MET A 1 -10.36 4.54 40.85
CA MET A 1 -9.55 4.78 39.63
C MET A 1 -8.15 4.14 39.66
N LYS A 2 -7.51 3.85 40.81
CA LYS A 2 -6.17 3.21 40.87
C LYS A 2 -6.07 1.77 40.29
N GLY A 3 -7.16 1.00 40.27
CA GLY A 3 -7.16 -0.39 39.78
C GLY A 3 -7.05 -0.55 38.25
N TYR A 4 -7.46 0.48 37.48
CA TYR A 4 -7.41 0.42 36.00
C TYR A 4 -5.98 0.58 35.46
N ASN A 5 -5.14 1.37 36.12
CA ASN A 5 -3.77 1.65 35.64
C ASN A 5 -2.89 0.40 35.62
N HIS A 6 -3.01 -0.48 36.63
CA HIS A 6 -2.24 -1.72 36.67
C HIS A 6 -2.67 -2.71 35.58
N ILE A 7 -3.95 -2.68 35.18
CA ILE A 7 -4.47 -3.50 34.08
C ILE A 7 -3.92 -2.99 32.75
N LEU A 8 -3.96 -1.68 32.51
CA LEU A 8 -3.41 -1.05 31.31
C LEU A 8 -1.89 -1.23 31.19
N GLU A 9 -1.14 -1.09 32.29
CA GLU A 9 0.31 -1.36 32.32
C GLU A 9 0.63 -2.83 32.04
N LYS A 10 -0.15 -3.76 32.58
CA LYS A 10 -0.01 -5.19 32.32
C LYS A 10 -0.23 -5.50 30.82
N TYR A 11 -1.28 -4.96 30.20
CA TYR A 11 -1.50 -5.14 28.75
C TYR A 11 -0.40 -4.49 27.92
N LYS A 12 0.08 -3.30 28.31
CA LYS A 12 1.19 -2.62 27.63
C LYS A 12 2.48 -3.45 27.68
N LEU A 13 2.78 -4.07 28.82
CA LEU A 13 3.95 -4.95 28.97
C LEU A 13 3.86 -6.16 28.05
N TYR A 14 2.72 -6.87 28.02
CA TYR A 14 2.56 -8.00 27.13
C TYR A 14 2.67 -7.62 25.66
N THR A 15 2.16 -6.45 25.28
CA THR A 15 2.29 -5.93 23.91
C THR A 15 3.75 -5.67 23.54
N VAL A 16 4.53 -5.04 24.44
CA VAL A 16 5.96 -4.79 24.16
C VAL A 16 6.73 -6.10 24.06
N ILE A 17 6.45 -7.06 24.95
CA ILE A 17 7.09 -8.38 24.93
C ILE A 17 6.72 -9.14 23.66
N SER A 18 5.44 -9.19 23.28
CA SER A 18 5.01 -9.92 22.10
C SER A 18 5.59 -9.35 20.82
N LEU A 19 5.66 -8.01 20.70
CA LEU A 19 6.32 -7.33 19.58
C LEU A 19 7.82 -7.60 19.55
N GLY A 20 8.49 -7.53 20.72
CA GLY A 20 9.92 -7.84 20.82
C GLY A 20 10.23 -9.27 20.39
N VAL A 21 9.42 -10.24 20.82
CA VAL A 21 9.54 -11.64 20.40
C VAL A 21 9.30 -11.78 18.90
N ALA A 22 8.30 -11.09 18.34
CA ALA A 22 8.03 -11.14 16.90
C ALA A 22 9.21 -10.60 16.08
N PHE A 23 9.81 -9.47 16.47
CA PHE A 23 10.98 -8.92 15.79
C PHE A 23 12.21 -9.82 15.94
N ALA A 24 12.44 -10.38 17.13
CA ALA A 24 13.53 -11.33 17.35
C ALA A 24 13.38 -12.60 16.50
N LEU A 25 12.16 -13.12 16.37
CA LEU A 25 11.86 -14.26 15.51
C LEU A 25 12.05 -13.91 14.03
N TRP A 26 11.58 -12.74 13.58
CA TRP A 26 11.81 -12.30 12.21
C TRP A 26 13.30 -12.17 11.90
N GLU A 27 14.07 -11.47 12.75
CA GLU A 27 15.51 -11.34 12.58
C GLU A 27 16.19 -12.72 12.52
N PHE A 28 15.83 -13.61 13.44
CA PHE A 28 16.39 -14.96 13.49
C PHE A 28 16.07 -15.77 12.23
N ILE A 29 14.82 -15.76 11.77
CA ILE A 29 14.39 -16.48 10.58
C ILE A 29 15.08 -15.90 9.34
N ALA A 30 15.11 -14.58 9.20
CA ALA A 30 15.72 -13.91 8.06
C ALA A 30 17.22 -14.24 7.94
N VAL A 31 17.96 -14.13 9.05
CA VAL A 31 19.42 -14.31 9.06
C VAL A 31 19.82 -15.78 9.01
N PHE A 32 19.18 -16.65 9.80
CA PHE A 32 19.66 -18.03 9.99
C PHE A 32 18.91 -19.08 9.16
N ILE A 33 17.66 -18.83 8.78
CA ILE A 33 16.84 -19.82 8.05
C ILE A 33 16.78 -19.47 6.56
N VAL A 34 16.35 -18.25 6.23
CA VAL A 34 16.19 -17.83 4.83
C VAL A 34 17.55 -17.48 4.22
N ASN A 35 18.37 -16.72 4.96
CA ASN A 35 19.73 -16.32 4.57
C ASN A 35 19.81 -15.77 3.12
N ASN A 36 18.77 -15.04 2.71
CA ASN A 36 18.68 -14.43 1.41
C ASN A 36 17.91 -13.10 1.52
N PRO A 37 18.62 -11.95 1.55
CA PRO A 37 18.01 -10.63 1.71
C PRO A 37 17.01 -10.26 0.60
N PHE A 38 17.10 -10.88 -0.58
CA PHE A 38 16.14 -10.65 -1.66
C PHE A 38 14.78 -11.31 -1.38
N LEU A 39 14.76 -12.44 -0.68
CA LEU A 39 13.52 -13.15 -0.33
C LEU A 39 12.93 -12.65 0.99
N LEU A 40 13.79 -12.44 2.00
CA LEU A 40 13.38 -11.92 3.29
C LEU A 40 14.54 -11.12 3.89
N PRO A 41 14.56 -9.78 3.74
CA PRO A 41 15.53 -8.95 4.44
C PRO A 41 15.32 -9.05 5.94
N SER A 42 16.42 -8.95 6.68
CA SER A 42 16.37 -8.86 8.14
C SER A 42 15.66 -7.59 8.60
N PHE A 43 15.17 -7.59 9.85
CA PHE A 43 14.54 -6.39 10.41
C PHE A 43 15.57 -5.25 10.48
N SER A 44 16.81 -5.56 10.86
CA SER A 44 17.90 -4.59 10.93
C SER A 44 18.22 -3.95 9.58
N GLU A 45 18.30 -4.74 8.50
CA GLU A 45 18.47 -4.23 7.12
C GLU A 45 17.27 -3.40 6.66
N THR A 46 16.05 -3.81 7.00
CA THR A 46 14.83 -3.07 6.65
C THR A 46 14.83 -1.69 7.30
N VAL A 47 15.17 -1.60 8.58
CA VAL A 47 15.27 -0.32 9.31
C VAL A 47 16.38 0.55 8.73
N THR A 48 17.54 -0.04 8.41
CA THR A 48 18.66 0.68 7.81
C THR A 48 18.30 1.23 6.43
N SER A 49 17.63 0.42 5.61
CA SER A 49 17.19 0.84 4.28
C SER A 49 16.16 1.96 4.36
N LEU A 50 15.19 1.85 5.27
CA LEU A 50 14.22 2.91 5.53
C LEU A 50 14.91 4.21 5.98
N TYR A 51 15.86 4.12 6.90
CA TYR A 51 16.63 5.28 7.36
C TYR A 51 17.38 5.95 6.21
N ASN A 52 18.05 5.16 5.37
CA ASN A 52 18.77 5.67 4.20
C ASN A 52 17.84 6.39 3.24
N LEU A 53 16.67 5.82 2.91
CA LEU A 53 15.67 6.44 2.04
C LEU A 53 15.10 7.75 2.60
N VAL A 54 14.95 7.84 3.92
CA VAL A 54 14.47 9.06 4.59
C VAL A 54 15.56 10.14 4.59
N VAL A 55 16.81 9.79 4.88
CA VAL A 55 17.93 10.74 4.91
C VAL A 55 18.32 11.20 3.51
N SER A 56 18.29 10.32 2.51
CA SER A 56 18.55 10.65 1.11
C SER A 56 17.44 11.51 0.49
N MET A 57 16.29 11.66 1.17
CA MET A 57 15.07 12.30 0.67
C MET A 57 14.45 11.60 -0.56
N GLU A 58 14.98 10.44 -0.98
CA GLU A 58 14.49 9.69 -2.14
C GLU A 58 13.06 9.22 -1.94
N ILE A 59 12.68 8.89 -0.70
CA ILE A 59 11.30 8.49 -0.36
C ILE A 59 10.26 9.55 -0.76
N PHE A 60 10.62 10.83 -0.69
CA PHE A 60 9.73 11.92 -1.10
C PHE A 60 9.64 12.03 -2.62
N THR A 61 10.76 11.86 -3.31
CA THR A 61 10.79 11.84 -4.77
C THR A 61 9.96 10.68 -5.32
N ASP A 62 10.13 9.48 -4.79
CA ASP A 62 9.37 8.30 -5.19
C ASP A 62 7.87 8.50 -4.93
N LEU A 63 7.51 9.00 -3.74
CA LEU A 63 6.14 9.31 -3.39
C LEU A 63 5.52 10.33 -4.34
N LEU A 64 6.23 11.41 -4.66
CA LEU A 64 5.75 12.45 -5.58
C LEU A 64 5.58 11.92 -6.99
N ILE A 65 6.49 11.08 -7.46
CA ILE A 65 6.39 10.44 -8.77
C ILE A 65 5.18 9.51 -8.80
N SER A 66 4.98 8.66 -7.79
CA SER A 66 3.79 7.80 -7.70
C SER A 66 2.49 8.61 -7.66
N LEU A 67 2.45 9.68 -6.87
CA LEU A 67 1.29 10.57 -6.78
C LEU A 67 1.03 11.32 -8.10
N TYR A 68 2.08 11.73 -8.81
CA TYR A 68 1.96 12.40 -10.10
C TYR A 68 1.30 11.50 -11.15
N HIS A 69 1.77 10.25 -11.27
CA HIS A 69 1.18 9.27 -12.20
C HIS A 69 -0.28 8.98 -11.83
N PHE A 70 -0.57 8.79 -10.54
CA PHE A 70 -1.92 8.59 -10.05
C PHE A 70 -2.83 9.79 -10.37
N ALA A 71 -2.36 11.00 -10.11
CA ALA A 71 -3.12 12.23 -10.34
C ALA A 71 -3.46 12.42 -11.82
N ILE A 72 -2.54 12.13 -12.74
CA ILE A 72 -2.79 12.20 -14.18
C ILE A 72 -3.85 11.17 -14.58
N GLY A 73 -3.68 9.91 -14.18
CA GLY A 73 -4.64 8.85 -14.51
C GLY A 73 -6.03 9.16 -13.96
N MET A 74 -6.11 9.63 -12.71
CA MET A 74 -7.35 10.07 -12.08
C MET A 74 -7.96 11.28 -12.81
N PHE A 75 -7.17 12.28 -13.17
CA PHE A 75 -7.65 13.46 -13.88
C PHE A 75 -8.31 13.09 -15.20
N PHE A 76 -7.63 12.32 -16.05
CA PHE A 76 -8.22 11.88 -17.33
C PHE A 76 -9.39 10.91 -17.14
N GLY A 77 -9.32 10.02 -16.15
CA GLY A 77 -10.42 9.13 -15.80
C GLY A 77 -11.68 9.89 -15.38
N ILE A 78 -11.54 10.97 -14.61
CA ILE A 78 -12.64 11.85 -14.22
C ILE A 78 -13.15 12.63 -15.43
N VAL A 79 -12.26 13.33 -16.14
CA VAL A 79 -12.63 14.25 -17.24
C VAL A 79 -13.27 13.51 -18.41
N LEU A 80 -12.87 12.27 -18.69
CA LEU A 80 -13.42 11.48 -19.80
C LEU A 80 -14.50 10.51 -19.33
N GLY A 81 -14.22 9.76 -18.25
CA GLY A 81 -15.10 8.70 -17.77
C GLY A 81 -16.41 9.22 -17.19
N ILE A 82 -16.40 10.33 -16.45
CA ILE A 82 -17.63 10.88 -15.87
C ILE A 82 -18.61 11.38 -16.96
N PRO A 83 -18.20 12.24 -17.92
CA PRO A 83 -19.09 12.64 -19.00
C PRO A 83 -19.56 11.47 -19.85
N LEU A 84 -18.68 10.52 -20.18
CA LEU A 84 -19.05 9.34 -20.97
C LEU A 84 -20.08 8.48 -20.23
N GLY A 85 -19.86 8.19 -18.95
CA GLY A 85 -20.80 7.44 -18.13
C GLY A 85 -22.14 8.15 -17.97
N MET A 86 -22.15 9.48 -17.82
CA MET A 86 -23.38 10.27 -17.82
C MET A 86 -24.13 10.16 -19.16
N LEU A 87 -23.43 10.25 -20.29
CA LEU A 87 -24.04 10.13 -21.62
C LEU A 87 -24.62 8.74 -21.87
N MET A 88 -23.93 7.68 -21.45
CA MET A 88 -24.45 6.31 -21.50
C MET A 88 -25.70 6.16 -20.64
N GLY A 89 -25.71 6.70 -19.41
CA GLY A 89 -26.87 6.66 -18.52
C GLY A 89 -28.10 7.41 -19.04
N TRP A 90 -27.91 8.50 -19.79
CA TRP A 90 -29.01 9.33 -20.31
C TRP A 90 -29.51 8.84 -21.67
N PHE A 91 -28.63 8.32 -22.54
CA PHE A 91 -28.95 7.98 -23.92
C PHE A 91 -28.67 6.50 -24.23
N LYS A 92 -29.73 5.71 -24.38
CA LYS A 92 -29.65 4.28 -24.71
C LYS A 92 -28.87 3.96 -26.01
N LYS A 93 -28.80 4.89 -26.95
CA LYS A 93 -27.98 4.74 -28.17
C LYS A 93 -26.48 4.81 -27.89
N VAL A 94 -26.06 5.67 -26.97
CA VAL A 94 -24.65 5.83 -26.58
C VAL A 94 -24.22 4.64 -25.75
N ASP A 95 -25.08 4.22 -24.82
CA ASP A 95 -24.91 3.01 -24.00
C ASP A 95 -24.62 1.78 -24.88
N ASN A 96 -25.56 1.40 -25.75
CA ASN A 96 -25.41 0.22 -26.63
C ASN A 96 -24.17 0.26 -27.54
N PHE A 97 -23.65 1.45 -27.87
CA PHE A 97 -22.47 1.59 -28.72
C PHE A 97 -21.16 1.49 -27.93
N MET A 98 -21.13 2.05 -26.71
CA MET A 98 -19.94 2.08 -25.85
C MET A 98 -19.78 0.83 -24.99
N ASP A 99 -20.88 0.17 -24.65
CA ASP A 99 -20.91 -1.00 -23.74
C ASP A 99 -19.92 -2.11 -24.16
N PRO A 100 -19.84 -2.56 -25.44
CA PRO A 100 -18.89 -3.59 -25.84
C PRO A 100 -17.41 -3.17 -25.67
N LEU A 101 -17.11 -1.87 -25.86
CA LEU A 101 -15.76 -1.35 -25.69
C LEU A 101 -15.37 -1.30 -24.20
N ILE A 102 -16.31 -0.93 -23.34
CA ILE A 102 -16.10 -0.91 -21.89
C ILE A 102 -15.95 -2.33 -21.35
N GLU A 103 -16.78 -3.27 -21.78
CA GLU A 103 -16.68 -4.68 -21.38
C GLU A 103 -15.36 -5.32 -21.84
N LEU A 104 -14.82 -4.91 -22.98
CA LEU A 104 -13.52 -5.38 -23.47
C LEU A 104 -12.34 -4.90 -22.60
N VAL A 105 -12.39 -3.67 -22.10
CA VAL A 105 -11.32 -3.08 -21.28
C VAL A 105 -11.39 -3.54 -19.83
N ARG A 106 -12.60 -3.81 -19.32
CA ARG A 106 -12.84 -4.23 -17.93
C ARG A 106 -11.98 -5.40 -17.41
N PRO A 107 -11.71 -6.48 -18.17
CA PRO A 107 -10.90 -7.60 -17.69
C PRO A 107 -9.38 -7.41 -17.83
N ILE A 108 -8.89 -6.29 -18.37
CA ILE A 108 -7.45 -6.09 -18.58
C ILE A 108 -6.76 -6.04 -17.21
N PRO A 109 -5.88 -7.00 -16.88
CA PRO A 109 -5.17 -6.99 -15.61
C PRO A 109 -4.24 -5.77 -15.58
N PRO A 110 -4.19 -5.02 -14.47
CA PRO A 110 -3.10 -4.10 -14.22
C PRO A 110 -1.83 -4.95 -14.02
N LEU A 111 -0.99 -5.01 -15.05
CA LEU A 111 0.34 -5.63 -14.99
C LEU A 111 1.24 -4.89 -14.00
#